data_AF-A0A3D4PKS5-F1
#
_entry.id   AF-A0A3D4PKS5-F1
#
_cell.length_a   1.000
_cell.length_b   1.000
_cell.length_c   1.000
_cell.angle_alpha   90.00
_cell.angle_beta   90.00
_cell.angle_gamma   90.00
#
_symmetry.space_group_name_H-M   'P 1'
#
loop_
_entity.id
_entity.type
_entity.pdbx_description
1 polymer ?
#
loop_
_entity_poly.entity_id
_entity_poly.type
_entity_poly.pdbx_seq_one_letter_code
_entity_poly.pdbx_strand_id
1 'polypeptide(L)'
;DVKLTPAQAEDLLPIAVNQSFNCISVEGHTSTSDTVLLMANGQSGVTLDDKGDVAQFQAAVTTLCTELAHMIIRDAEGAEHFITVDVEGARTFEDAEKIAREVANDVLVKTAVTGNDPNWGRIVSACGRTCCIESEAEVSLAINNHAVFKKGKPVNFDENVVSKAMKTGEVILDITLNQGNGRWRIWTCDLTSEYVRLNSEYTT
;
A
#
# COMPACT_ATOMS: atom_id res chain seq x y z
N ASP A 1 2.96 17.83 21.92
CA ASP A 1 3.33 18.60 23.13
C ASP A 1 3.87 17.73 24.27
N VAL A 2 3.92 16.41 24.10
CA VAL A 2 4.70 15.49 24.95
C VAL A 2 6.19 15.92 25.02
N LYS A 3 6.85 15.58 26.12
CA LYS A 3 8.29 15.78 26.30
C LYS A 3 9.05 14.56 25.74
N LEU A 4 9.69 14.74 24.59
CA LEU A 4 10.57 13.74 23.97
C LEU A 4 12.01 14.24 23.96
N THR A 5 12.94 13.33 24.22
CA THR A 5 14.34 13.55 23.84
C THR A 5 14.53 13.33 22.34
N PRO A 6 15.56 13.92 21.70
CA PRO A 6 15.88 13.63 20.30
C PRO A 6 16.07 12.14 20.02
N ALA A 7 16.74 11.41 20.92
CA ALA A 7 16.93 9.96 20.77
C ALA A 7 15.61 9.19 20.77
N GLN A 8 14.66 9.55 21.64
CA GLN A 8 13.32 8.93 21.62
C GLN A 8 12.60 9.22 20.30
N ALA A 9 12.70 10.45 19.77
CA ALA A 9 12.10 10.78 18.48
C ALA A 9 12.77 10.02 17.32
N GLU A 10 14.10 9.85 17.35
CA GLU A 10 14.88 9.07 16.38
C GLU A 10 14.52 7.58 16.39
N ASP A 11 14.13 7.02 17.54
CA ASP A 11 13.67 5.63 17.63
C ASP A 11 12.21 5.46 17.13
N LEU A 12 11.34 6.41 17.46
CA LEU A 12 9.89 6.32 17.20
C LEU A 12 9.52 6.63 15.73
N LEU A 13 10.13 7.67 15.16
CA LEU A 13 9.72 8.19 13.85
C LEU A 13 9.96 7.18 12.72
N PRO A 14 11.12 6.50 12.61
CA PRO A 14 11.35 5.53 11.54
C PRO A 14 10.34 4.38 11.54
N ILE A 15 9.89 3.93 12.72
CA ILE A 15 8.87 2.87 12.82
C ILE A 15 7.55 3.34 12.19
N ALA A 16 7.11 4.55 12.51
CA ALA A 16 5.89 5.12 11.94
C ALA A 16 6.03 5.32 10.43
N VAL A 17 7.15 5.89 9.97
CA VAL A 17 7.44 6.13 8.54
C VAL A 17 7.46 4.82 7.74
N ASN A 18 8.11 3.78 8.28
CA ASN A 18 8.19 2.46 7.65
C ASN A 18 6.85 1.74 7.54
N GLN A 19 5.84 2.13 8.33
CA GLN A 19 4.49 1.55 8.32
C GLN A 19 3.45 2.46 7.64
N SER A 20 3.89 3.60 7.09
CA SER A 20 3.02 4.62 6.48
C SER A 20 3.57 5.12 5.15
N PHE A 21 4.42 6.15 5.16
CA PHE A 21 4.95 6.79 3.95
C PHE A 21 5.80 5.85 3.09
N ASN A 22 6.54 4.91 3.70
CA ASN A 22 7.27 3.90 2.92
C ASN A 22 6.36 2.78 2.39
N CYS A 23 5.08 2.79 2.77
CA CYS A 23 4.04 1.87 2.31
C CYS A 23 3.07 2.55 1.34
N ILE A 24 3.44 3.66 0.69
CA ILE A 24 2.65 4.26 -0.39
C ILE A 24 3.45 4.33 -1.70
N SER A 25 2.76 4.35 -2.84
CA SER A 25 3.35 4.63 -4.15
C SER A 25 2.30 5.17 -5.11
N VAL A 26 2.60 6.27 -5.81
CA VAL A 26 1.76 6.78 -6.91
C VAL A 26 2.23 6.16 -8.23
N GLU A 27 3.36 6.61 -8.78
CA GLU A 27 3.96 6.07 -10.01
C GLU A 27 5.31 5.35 -9.82
N GLY A 28 5.73 5.11 -8.58
CA GLY A 28 7.00 4.45 -8.28
C GLY A 28 8.26 5.33 -8.44
N HIS A 29 8.08 6.63 -8.69
CA HIS A 29 9.17 7.60 -8.67
C HIS A 29 9.37 8.16 -7.25
N THR A 30 10.56 7.98 -6.69
CA THR A 30 10.94 8.59 -5.41
C THR A 30 11.47 10.00 -5.64
N SER A 31 10.95 10.97 -4.88
CA SER A 31 11.38 12.37 -4.99
C SER A 31 12.78 12.57 -4.40
N THR A 32 13.48 13.61 -4.87
CA THR A 32 14.78 14.02 -4.35
C THR A 32 14.70 14.74 -3.01
N SER A 33 13.49 15.06 -2.55
CA SER A 33 13.26 16.00 -1.44
C SER A 33 12.36 15.43 -0.32
N ASP A 34 11.96 14.16 -0.38
CA ASP A 34 11.07 13.56 0.62
C ASP A 34 11.67 13.68 2.03
N THR A 35 10.93 14.34 2.93
CA THR A 35 11.39 14.64 4.29
C THR A 35 10.23 14.58 5.28
N VAL A 36 10.41 13.85 6.39
CA VAL A 36 9.46 13.81 7.50
C VAL A 36 10.15 14.32 8.76
N LEU A 37 9.53 15.26 9.47
CA LEU A 37 10.06 15.85 10.70
C LEU A 37 9.08 15.65 11.85
N LEU A 38 9.59 15.23 13.01
CA LEU A 38 8.84 15.15 14.27
C LEU A 38 9.38 16.18 15.26
N MET A 39 8.53 17.09 15.74
CA MET A 39 8.88 18.12 16.70
C MET A 39 8.04 18.00 17.97
N ALA A 40 8.68 18.09 19.13
CA ALA A 40 8.03 17.95 20.43
C ALA A 40 8.50 19.05 21.39
N ASN A 41 7.59 19.94 21.78
CA ASN A 41 7.91 21.12 22.60
C ASN A 41 7.81 20.89 24.13
N GLY A 42 7.30 19.73 24.56
CA GLY A 42 7.17 19.39 25.99
C GLY A 42 6.13 20.19 26.79
N GLN A 43 5.28 21.00 26.15
CA GLN A 43 4.35 21.90 26.85
C GLN A 43 3.32 21.19 27.74
N SER A 44 2.95 19.95 27.42
CA SER A 44 2.01 19.16 28.23
C SER A 44 2.60 18.72 29.58
N GLY A 45 3.94 18.72 29.72
CA GLY A 45 4.63 18.13 30.86
C GLY A 45 4.62 16.59 30.89
N VAL A 46 3.90 15.92 29.99
CA VAL A 46 3.82 14.46 29.90
C VAL A 46 5.14 13.89 29.40
N THR A 47 5.63 12.85 30.06
CA THR A 47 6.82 12.07 29.72
C THR A 47 6.43 10.65 29.30
N LEU A 48 7.29 9.97 28.54
CA LEU A 48 7.14 8.55 28.21
C LEU A 48 8.04 7.75 29.16
N ASP A 49 7.52 7.42 30.34
CA ASP A 49 8.35 6.91 31.44
C ASP A 49 8.45 5.38 31.43
N ASP A 50 7.47 4.70 30.84
CA ASP A 50 7.46 3.25 30.71
C ASP A 50 7.15 2.75 29.29
N LYS A 51 7.23 1.43 29.11
CA LYS A 51 7.01 0.77 27.81
C LYS A 51 5.57 0.92 27.31
N GLY A 52 4.59 1.06 28.21
CA GLY A 52 3.19 1.27 27.88
C GLY A 52 2.97 2.65 27.28
N ASP A 53 3.52 3.68 27.90
CA ASP A 53 3.47 5.06 27.38
C ASP A 53 4.11 5.16 25.99
N VAL A 54 5.31 4.58 25.85
CA VAL A 54 6.04 4.54 24.56
C VAL A 54 5.20 3.84 23.50
N ALA A 55 4.59 2.68 23.82
CA ALA A 55 3.77 1.94 22.87
C ALA A 55 2.50 2.71 22.46
N GLN A 56 1.84 3.38 23.41
CA GLN A 56 0.66 4.19 23.12
C GLN A 56 1.01 5.39 22.23
N PHE A 57 2.10 6.09 22.53
CA PHE A 57 2.55 7.21 21.72
C PHE A 57 3.01 6.77 20.33
N GLN A 58 3.76 5.67 20.23
CA GLN A 58 4.13 5.07 18.93
C GLN A 58 2.90 4.75 18.10
N ALA A 59 1.88 4.11 18.69
CA ALA A 59 0.65 3.79 17.97
C ALA A 59 -0.07 5.03 17.46
N ALA A 60 -0.11 6.11 18.26
CA ALA A 60 -0.70 7.38 17.84
C ALA A 60 0.07 8.03 16.69
N VAL A 61 1.42 8.08 16.77
CA VAL A 61 2.26 8.61 15.69
C VAL A 61 2.12 7.77 14.42
N THR A 62 2.18 6.44 14.52
CA THR A 62 1.97 5.55 13.37
C THR A 62 0.59 5.78 12.75
N THR A 63 -0.48 5.85 13.55
CA THR A 63 -1.84 6.08 13.05
C THR A 63 -1.93 7.40 12.28
N LEU A 64 -1.42 8.49 12.86
CA LEU A 64 -1.40 9.79 12.20
C LEU A 64 -0.59 9.76 10.90
N CYS A 65 0.60 9.17 10.91
CA CYS A 65 1.42 9.07 9.70
C CYS A 65 0.72 8.23 8.62
N THR A 66 0.05 7.13 8.98
CA THR A 66 -0.74 6.33 8.03
C THR A 66 -1.91 7.12 7.46
N GLU A 67 -2.65 7.88 8.27
CA GLU A 67 -3.72 8.76 7.79
C GLU A 67 -3.19 9.80 6.80
N LEU A 68 -2.06 10.45 7.09
CA LEU A 68 -1.41 11.40 6.19
C LEU A 68 -0.94 10.73 4.90
N ALA A 69 -0.35 9.53 4.99
CA ALA A 69 0.07 8.77 3.82
C ALA A 69 -1.12 8.37 2.92
N HIS A 70 -2.26 8.01 3.52
CA HIS A 70 -3.49 7.78 2.77
C HIS A 70 -4.00 9.06 2.08
N MET A 71 -3.92 10.20 2.74
CA MET A 71 -4.31 11.48 2.13
C MET A 71 -3.48 11.79 0.89
N ILE A 72 -2.17 11.50 0.89
CA ILE A 72 -1.31 11.65 -0.29
C ILE A 72 -1.83 10.81 -1.46
N ILE A 73 -2.16 9.54 -1.23
CA ILE A 73 -2.68 8.66 -2.29
C ILE A 73 -4.05 9.10 -2.79
N ARG A 74 -4.92 9.58 -1.89
CA ARG A 74 -6.27 10.05 -2.26
C ARG A 74 -6.25 11.36 -3.04
N ASP A 75 -5.22 12.17 -2.86
CA ASP A 75 -4.99 13.42 -3.59
C ASP A 75 -3.98 13.25 -4.74
N ALA A 76 -3.65 11.99 -5.09
CA ALA A 76 -2.73 11.71 -6.18
C ALA A 76 -3.28 12.24 -7.51
N GLU A 77 -2.39 12.67 -8.38
CA GLU A 77 -2.73 13.42 -9.59
C GLU A 77 -3.67 12.62 -10.52
N GLY A 78 -4.91 13.08 -10.63
CA GLY A 78 -5.93 12.46 -11.48
C GLY A 78 -6.41 11.09 -10.98
N ALA A 79 -6.12 10.69 -9.74
CA ALA A 79 -6.58 9.43 -9.16
C ALA A 79 -8.10 9.44 -8.90
N GLU A 80 -8.74 8.31 -9.17
CA GLU A 80 -10.15 8.07 -8.85
C GLU A 80 -10.33 6.91 -7.85
N HIS A 81 -9.31 6.07 -7.68
CA HIS A 81 -9.36 4.91 -6.79
C HIS A 81 -8.24 4.95 -5.75
N PHE A 82 -8.59 4.63 -4.51
CA PHE A 82 -7.67 4.25 -3.46
C PHE A 82 -7.51 2.73 -3.46
N ILE A 83 -6.29 2.24 -3.70
CA ILE A 83 -5.98 0.83 -3.85
C ILE A 83 -5.12 0.37 -2.68
N THR A 84 -5.61 -0.62 -1.94
CA THR A 84 -4.81 -1.39 -0.97
C THR A 84 -4.34 -2.67 -1.63
N VAL A 85 -3.03 -2.91 -1.64
CA VAL A 85 -2.45 -4.20 -2.05
C VAL A 85 -1.91 -4.89 -0.82
N ASP A 86 -2.54 -6.01 -0.49
CA ASP A 86 -2.16 -6.87 0.62
C ASP A 86 -1.50 -8.12 0.08
N VAL A 87 -0.28 -8.39 0.52
CA VAL A 87 0.43 -9.64 0.21
C VAL A 87 0.69 -10.37 1.51
N GLU A 88 0.24 -11.62 1.59
CA GLU A 88 0.47 -12.49 2.74
C GLU A 88 1.00 -13.85 2.32
N GLY A 89 1.70 -14.52 3.23
CA GLY A 89 2.16 -15.90 3.05
C GLY A 89 3.37 -16.06 2.11
N ALA A 90 4.08 -14.98 1.82
CA ALA A 90 5.36 -15.04 1.09
C ALA A 90 6.46 -15.68 1.96
N ARG A 91 7.59 -16.03 1.37
CA ARG A 91 8.73 -16.63 2.10
C ARG A 91 9.30 -15.69 3.16
N THR A 92 9.51 -14.42 2.79
CA THR A 92 10.06 -13.38 3.67
C THR A 92 9.26 -12.08 3.55
N PHE A 93 9.49 -11.14 4.47
CA PHE A 93 8.88 -9.81 4.40
C PHE A 93 9.32 -9.06 3.13
N GLU A 94 10.59 -9.20 2.75
CA GLU A 94 11.17 -8.58 1.55
C GLU A 94 10.58 -9.15 0.26
N ASP A 95 10.27 -10.45 0.23
CA ASP A 95 9.58 -11.07 -0.90
C ASP A 95 8.12 -10.56 -1.01
N ALA A 96 7.42 -10.44 0.11
CA ALA A 96 6.07 -9.85 0.13
C ALA A 96 6.09 -8.38 -0.33
N GLU A 97 7.06 -7.59 0.14
CA GLU A 97 7.24 -6.20 -0.25
C GLU A 97 7.49 -6.07 -1.76
N LYS A 98 8.39 -6.88 -2.32
CA LYS A 98 8.66 -6.88 -3.77
C LYS A 98 7.40 -7.15 -4.58
N ILE A 99 6.61 -8.16 -4.20
CA ILE A 99 5.34 -8.48 -4.88
C ILE A 99 4.36 -7.33 -4.76
N ALA A 100 4.20 -6.77 -3.56
CA ALA A 100 3.27 -5.68 -3.31
C ALA A 100 3.63 -4.44 -4.15
N ARG A 101 4.91 -4.06 -4.17
CA ARG A 101 5.42 -2.94 -4.97
C ARG A 101 5.28 -3.18 -6.47
N GLU A 102 5.57 -4.40 -6.94
CA GLU A 102 5.44 -4.75 -8.35
C GLU A 102 3.98 -4.63 -8.83
N VAL A 103 3.02 -5.11 -8.04
CA VAL A 103 1.59 -4.98 -8.34
C VAL A 103 1.14 -3.52 -8.27
N ALA A 104 1.56 -2.80 -7.23
CA ALA A 104 1.16 -1.41 -7.02
C ALA A 104 1.67 -0.47 -8.14
N ASN A 105 2.85 -0.76 -8.70
CA ASN A 105 3.46 0.05 -9.75
C ASN A 105 3.16 -0.44 -11.17
N ASP A 106 2.46 -1.58 -11.34
CA ASP A 106 2.18 -2.11 -12.67
C ASP A 106 1.12 -1.27 -13.40
N VAL A 107 1.51 -0.74 -14.56
CA VAL A 107 0.66 0.11 -15.41
C VAL A 107 -0.62 -0.62 -15.85
N LEU A 108 -0.56 -1.93 -16.13
CA LEU A 108 -1.73 -2.69 -16.56
C LEU A 108 -2.69 -2.92 -15.39
N VAL A 109 -2.19 -3.20 -14.19
CA VAL A 109 -3.00 -3.29 -12.96
C VAL A 109 -3.70 -1.96 -12.70
N LYS A 110 -2.94 -0.85 -12.64
CA LYS A 110 -3.50 0.48 -12.37
C LYS A 110 -4.56 0.89 -13.39
N THR A 111 -4.32 0.65 -14.68
CA THR A 111 -5.31 0.96 -15.74
C THR A 111 -6.52 0.03 -15.75
N ALA A 112 -6.37 -1.24 -15.31
CA ALA A 112 -7.53 -2.13 -15.12
C ALA A 112 -8.44 -1.61 -14.01
N VAL A 113 -7.84 -1.10 -12.93
CA VAL A 113 -8.60 -0.49 -11.83
C VAL A 113 -9.32 0.79 -12.28
N THR A 114 -8.68 1.67 -13.05
CA THR A 114 -9.34 2.82 -13.70
C THR A 114 -10.59 2.38 -14.48
N GLY A 115 -10.48 1.28 -15.23
CA GLY A 115 -11.58 0.71 -16.01
C GLY A 115 -12.62 -0.05 -15.20
N ASN A 116 -12.43 -0.21 -13.88
CA ASN A 116 -13.22 -1.10 -13.03
C ASN A 116 -13.30 -2.54 -13.56
N ASP A 117 -12.21 -2.99 -14.20
CA ASP A 117 -12.06 -4.32 -14.79
C ASP A 117 -11.38 -5.23 -13.75
N PRO A 118 -12.06 -6.27 -13.22
CA PRO A 118 -11.49 -7.22 -12.26
C PRO A 118 -10.51 -8.20 -12.93
N ASN A 119 -9.50 -7.65 -13.59
CA ASN A 119 -8.54 -8.35 -14.43
C ASN A 119 -7.47 -9.05 -13.60
N TRP A 120 -7.86 -10.16 -12.98
CA TRP A 120 -6.96 -11.00 -12.19
C TRP A 120 -5.70 -11.43 -12.95
N GLY A 121 -5.77 -11.57 -14.27
CA GLY A 121 -4.65 -11.97 -15.11
C GLY A 121 -3.49 -10.97 -15.07
N ARG A 122 -3.79 -9.66 -15.11
CA ARG A 122 -2.78 -8.60 -14.98
C ARG A 122 -2.12 -8.61 -13.61
N ILE A 123 -2.91 -8.81 -12.55
CA ILE A 123 -2.42 -8.84 -11.16
C ILE A 123 -1.53 -10.05 -10.93
N VAL A 124 -1.99 -11.26 -11.28
CA VAL A 124 -1.20 -12.50 -11.14
C VAL A 124 0.07 -12.45 -12.00
N SER A 125 -0.02 -11.89 -13.22
CA SER A 125 1.15 -11.68 -14.07
C SER A 125 2.17 -10.75 -13.41
N ALA A 126 1.74 -9.64 -12.79
CA ALA A 126 2.64 -8.72 -12.08
C ALA A 126 3.34 -9.44 -10.92
N CYS A 127 2.59 -10.21 -10.11
CA CYS A 127 3.19 -11.03 -9.04
C CYS A 127 4.29 -11.96 -9.59
N GLY A 128 4.04 -12.61 -10.72
CA GLY A 128 4.97 -13.55 -11.36
C GLY A 128 6.28 -12.93 -11.84
N ARG A 129 6.33 -11.62 -12.12
CA ARG A 129 7.56 -10.93 -12.57
C ARG A 129 8.61 -10.75 -11.47
N THR A 130 8.22 -10.89 -10.21
CA THR A 130 9.13 -10.65 -9.07
C THR A 130 10.15 -11.78 -8.82
N CYS A 131 9.96 -12.96 -9.44
CA CYS A 131 10.69 -14.18 -9.11
C CYS A 131 10.58 -14.61 -7.64
N CYS A 132 9.64 -14.02 -6.88
CA CYS A 132 9.38 -14.35 -5.47
C CYS A 132 8.37 -15.50 -5.32
N ILE A 133 7.82 -16.02 -6.41
CA ILE A 133 6.82 -17.09 -6.42
C ILE A 133 7.45 -18.39 -6.93
N GLU A 134 7.39 -19.45 -6.13
CA GLU A 134 7.96 -20.76 -6.50
C GLU A 134 7.04 -21.54 -7.44
N SER A 135 5.73 -21.46 -7.22
CA SER A 135 4.73 -22.12 -8.05
C SER A 135 3.46 -21.29 -8.18
N GLU A 136 2.89 -21.24 -9.38
CA GLU A 136 1.59 -20.62 -9.64
C GLU A 136 0.48 -21.20 -8.74
N ALA A 137 0.57 -22.48 -8.39
CA ALA A 137 -0.40 -23.18 -7.55
C ALA A 137 -0.49 -22.63 -6.11
N GLU A 138 0.45 -21.79 -5.70
CA GLU A 138 0.47 -21.17 -4.37
C GLU A 138 -0.26 -19.83 -4.34
N VAL A 139 -0.54 -19.25 -5.51
CA VAL A 139 -1.12 -17.91 -5.62
C VAL A 139 -2.65 -17.97 -5.54
N SER A 140 -3.22 -17.15 -4.67
CA SER A 140 -4.64 -16.81 -4.65
C SER A 140 -4.81 -15.30 -4.63
N LEU A 141 -5.88 -14.81 -5.24
CA LEU A 141 -6.23 -13.40 -5.33
C LEU A 141 -7.72 -13.21 -5.05
N ALA A 142 -8.05 -12.28 -4.16
CA ALA A 142 -9.37 -11.70 -4.06
C ALA A 142 -9.33 -10.20 -4.37
N ILE A 143 -10.42 -9.69 -4.94
CA ILE A 143 -10.63 -8.27 -5.20
C ILE A 143 -11.87 -7.86 -4.42
N ASN A 144 -11.74 -6.91 -3.48
CA ASN A 144 -12.84 -6.48 -2.59
C ASN A 144 -13.57 -7.68 -1.94
N ASN A 145 -12.81 -8.63 -1.38
CA ASN A 145 -13.30 -9.89 -0.79
C ASN A 145 -13.95 -10.90 -1.76
N HIS A 146 -13.92 -10.66 -3.08
CA HIS A 146 -14.36 -11.63 -4.08
C HIS A 146 -13.17 -12.42 -4.60
N ALA A 147 -13.13 -13.72 -4.34
CA ALA A 147 -12.11 -14.59 -4.91
C ALA A 147 -12.24 -14.61 -6.45
N VAL A 148 -11.15 -14.32 -7.14
CA VAL A 148 -11.07 -14.29 -8.62
C VAL A 148 -10.03 -15.26 -9.17
N PHE A 149 -9.03 -15.60 -8.34
CA PHE A 149 -8.01 -16.60 -8.63
C PHE A 149 -7.69 -17.38 -7.36
N LYS A 150 -7.57 -18.70 -7.43
CA LYS A 150 -7.33 -19.54 -6.25
C LYS A 150 -6.44 -20.72 -6.60
N LYS A 151 -5.32 -20.83 -5.86
CA LYS A 151 -4.35 -21.92 -5.99
C LYS A 151 -3.95 -22.19 -7.44
N GLY A 152 -3.55 -21.13 -8.14
CA GLY A 152 -3.06 -21.21 -9.51
C GLY A 152 -4.12 -21.39 -10.60
N LYS A 153 -5.39 -21.12 -10.30
CA LYS A 153 -6.49 -21.25 -11.27
C LYS A 153 -7.50 -20.12 -11.13
N PRO A 154 -8.07 -19.63 -12.24
CA PRO A 154 -9.22 -18.75 -12.17
C PRO A 154 -10.39 -19.47 -11.49
N VAL A 155 -11.16 -18.73 -10.71
CA VAL A 155 -12.44 -19.22 -10.17
C VAL A 155 -13.59 -18.58 -10.92
N ASN A 156 -14.76 -19.22 -10.88
CA ASN A 156 -15.96 -18.60 -11.42
C ASN A 156 -16.44 -17.51 -10.46
N PHE A 157 -16.54 -16.27 -10.94
CA PHE A 157 -17.05 -15.12 -10.18
C PHE A 157 -17.94 -14.26 -11.08
N ASP A 158 -18.82 -13.46 -10.48
CA ASP A 158 -19.65 -12.51 -11.22
C ASP A 158 -18.86 -11.20 -11.44
N GLU A 159 -18.33 -11.02 -12.64
CA GLU A 159 -17.56 -9.84 -13.03
C GLU A 159 -18.31 -8.53 -12.79
N ASN A 160 -19.64 -8.50 -12.98
CA ASN A 160 -20.42 -7.29 -12.76
C ASN A 160 -20.50 -6.92 -11.28
N VAL A 161 -20.51 -7.91 -10.39
CA VAL A 161 -20.52 -7.69 -8.94
C VAL A 161 -19.18 -7.10 -8.50
N VAL A 162 -18.06 -7.70 -8.94
CA VAL A 162 -16.72 -7.21 -8.58
C VAL A 162 -16.46 -5.83 -9.19
N SER A 163 -16.82 -5.61 -10.46
CA SER A 163 -16.71 -4.31 -11.12
C SER A 163 -17.51 -3.23 -10.39
N LYS A 164 -18.75 -3.52 -9.95
CA LYS A 164 -19.53 -2.58 -9.14
C LYS A 164 -18.89 -2.29 -7.78
N ALA A 165 -18.24 -3.26 -7.16
CA ALA A 165 -17.53 -3.04 -5.91
C ALA A 165 -16.31 -2.12 -6.13
N MET A 166 -15.57 -2.28 -7.23
CA MET A 166 -14.43 -1.41 -7.57
C MET A 166 -14.86 0.03 -7.81
N LYS A 167 -16.03 0.26 -8.42
CA LYS A 167 -16.60 1.59 -8.72
C LYS A 167 -16.88 2.46 -7.50
N THR A 168 -16.75 1.92 -6.30
CA THR A 168 -16.87 2.69 -5.06
C THR A 168 -15.66 3.61 -4.82
N GLY A 169 -14.56 3.42 -5.57
CA GLY A 169 -13.30 4.13 -5.37
C GLY A 169 -12.39 3.46 -4.35
N GLU A 170 -12.85 2.41 -3.65
CA GLU A 170 -12.04 1.61 -2.74
C GLU A 170 -11.78 0.22 -3.35
N VAL A 171 -10.51 -0.10 -3.59
CA VAL A 171 -10.10 -1.39 -4.15
C VAL A 171 -9.09 -2.05 -3.23
N ILE A 172 -9.36 -3.29 -2.83
CA ILE A 172 -8.48 -4.13 -2.04
C ILE A 172 -8.09 -5.32 -2.93
N LEU A 173 -6.79 -5.48 -3.14
CA LEU A 173 -6.19 -6.62 -3.83
C LEU A 173 -5.53 -7.52 -2.79
N ASP A 174 -6.22 -8.57 -2.38
CA ASP A 174 -5.74 -9.54 -1.38
C ASP A 174 -5.01 -10.69 -2.09
N ILE A 175 -3.69 -10.67 -2.04
CA ILE A 175 -2.81 -11.68 -2.63
C ILE A 175 -2.32 -12.60 -1.51
N THR A 176 -2.67 -13.87 -1.59
CA THR A 176 -2.21 -14.89 -0.64
C THR A 176 -1.30 -15.89 -1.33
N LEU A 177 -0.11 -16.06 -0.77
CA LEU A 177 0.84 -17.12 -1.09
C LEU A 177 0.84 -18.19 0.03
N ASN A 178 1.34 -19.37 -0.28
CA ASN A 178 1.47 -20.46 0.70
C ASN A 178 2.94 -20.92 0.81
N GLN A 179 3.84 -19.96 1.00
CA GLN A 179 5.30 -20.16 0.99
C GLN A 179 5.97 -19.82 2.32
N GLY A 180 5.30 -19.12 3.23
CA GLY A 180 5.87 -18.71 4.51
C GLY A 180 4.97 -17.77 5.30
N ASN A 181 5.58 -16.86 6.06
CA ASN A 181 4.90 -15.90 6.94
C ASN A 181 5.16 -14.43 6.54
N GLY A 182 5.83 -14.20 5.41
CA GLY A 182 6.10 -12.87 4.88
C GLY A 182 4.79 -12.17 4.52
N ARG A 183 4.66 -10.91 4.94
CA ARG A 183 3.52 -10.07 4.62
C ARG A 183 3.93 -8.64 4.37
N TRP A 184 3.22 -7.95 3.49
CA TRP A 184 3.41 -6.54 3.24
C TRP A 184 2.11 -5.91 2.76
N ARG A 185 1.89 -4.66 3.16
CA ARG A 185 0.80 -3.82 2.67
C ARG A 185 1.40 -2.59 2.01
N ILE A 186 0.86 -2.23 0.85
CA ILE A 186 1.15 -0.97 0.18
C ILE A 186 -0.16 -0.34 -0.30
N TRP A 187 -0.23 0.98 -0.26
CA TRP A 187 -1.33 1.75 -0.81
C TRP A 187 -0.89 2.48 -2.08
N THR A 188 -1.74 2.45 -3.09
CA THR A 188 -1.51 3.12 -4.38
C THR A 188 -2.82 3.65 -4.93
N CYS A 189 -2.75 4.31 -6.07
CA CYS A 189 -3.90 4.77 -6.83
C CYS A 189 -4.01 4.05 -8.18
N ASP A 190 -5.04 4.36 -8.95
CA ASP A 190 -5.15 3.97 -10.34
C ASP A 190 -4.29 4.85 -11.27
N LEU A 191 -4.38 4.61 -12.59
CA LEU A 191 -3.68 5.40 -13.60
C LEU A 191 -4.69 5.87 -14.64
N THR A 192 -5.05 7.14 -14.58
CA THR A 192 -6.10 7.74 -15.41
C THR A 192 -5.51 8.54 -16.58
N SER A 193 -6.37 8.95 -17.51
CA SER A 193 -5.96 9.91 -18.55
C SER A 193 -5.63 11.30 -17.98
N GLU A 194 -6.23 11.67 -16.84
CA GLU A 194 -5.95 12.96 -16.20
C GLU A 194 -4.52 13.03 -15.66
N TYR A 195 -3.98 11.93 -15.12
CA TYR A 195 -2.57 11.83 -14.75
C TYR A 195 -1.64 12.20 -15.93
N VAL A 196 -1.92 11.62 -17.11
CA VAL A 196 -1.14 11.88 -18.33
C VAL A 196 -1.27 13.34 -18.75
N ARG A 197 -2.47 13.91 -18.70
CA ARG A 197 -2.73 15.31 -19.06
C ARG A 197 -1.96 16.26 -18.14
N LEU A 198 -2.06 16.08 -16.82
CA LEU A 198 -1.39 16.91 -15.82
C LEU A 198 0.14 16.91 -15.98
N ASN A 199 0.74 15.73 -16.19
CA ASN A 199 2.19 15.58 -16.29
C ASN A 199 2.79 15.84 -17.68
N SER A 200 1.96 16.10 -18.69
CA SER A 200 2.43 16.40 -20.06
C SER A 200 2.15 17.83 -20.50
N GLU A 201 1.08 18.44 -20.02
CA GLU A 201 0.70 19.81 -20.38
C GLU A 201 1.31 20.88 -19.46
N TYR A 202 1.73 20.49 -18.25
CA TYR A 202 2.32 21.39 -17.25
C TYR A 202 3.74 20.96 -16.89
N THR A 203 4.54 21.89 -16.40
CA THR A 203 5.83 21.59 -15.77
C THR A 203 5.64 21.59 -14.26
N THR A 204 5.83 20.43 -13.65
CA THR A 204 5.68 20.16 -12.22
C THR A 204 7.01 19.75 -11.59
#